data_AF-A0A317HZY8-F1
#
_entry.id   AF-A0A317HZY8-F1
#
_cell.length_a   1.000
_cell.length_b   1.000
_cell.length_c   1.000
_cell.angle_alpha   90.00
_cell.angle_beta   90.00
_cell.angle_gamma   90.00
#
_symmetry.space_group_name_H-M   'P 1'
#
loop_
_entity.id
_entity.type
_entity.pdbx_description
1 polymer ?
#
loop_
_entity_poly.entity_id
_entity_poly.type
_entity_poly.pdbx_seq_one_letter_code
_entity_poly.pdbx_strand_id
1 'polypeptide(L)'
;MRKEFSNLEKSVNVFEMTRLKFIPLLGFVVLSASVIDHAQELRRSGFIGVAAVALTDEARTGLRPGETGIVVQSVVDGGSAKESGIQANDIITQVNDHKITDVNDFVQTVKTLKAGDSATIHLRRQGELISKQLIVKARPFESAPDVDTLYKAVTVDGTLRRVILTVPKTAGRHPAVLYITGIGCFSQESANLQSNDAKLLYGLSRAGFVTMRVEKSGMGDSEGPPCQSPAIDLSIERRGYVTGLKALKNYPFVDSENVFLIGISIGGVQAPLVAQEVSVKGIVVINTVIKPFLEYLIDTRRRQNLLARVPYDEMEQRLRTNERCNHR
;
A
#
# COMPACT_ATOMS: atom_id res chain seq x y z
N MET A 1 -37.12 -68.57 -54.93
CA MET A 1 -38.36 -68.16 -55.60
C MET A 1 -38.30 -66.66 -55.85
N ARG A 2 -38.22 -66.25 -57.13
CA ARG A 2 -38.64 -64.99 -57.81
C ARG A 2 -38.62 -63.69 -56.99
N LYS A 3 -38.08 -62.55 -57.43
CA LYS A 3 -37.67 -61.99 -58.76
C LYS A 3 -36.90 -60.67 -58.46
N GLU A 4 -35.76 -60.41 -59.10
CA GLU A 4 -35.53 -59.37 -60.16
C GLU A 4 -35.93 -57.94 -59.74
N PHE A 5 -35.08 -56.91 -59.85
CA PHE A 5 -34.53 -56.41 -61.12
C PHE A 5 -33.15 -55.75 -60.99
N SER A 6 -32.31 -56.07 -61.97
CA SER A 6 -31.10 -55.36 -62.39
C SER A 6 -31.42 -54.05 -63.11
N ASN A 7 -30.48 -53.09 -63.12
CA ASN A 7 -29.89 -52.59 -64.35
C ASN A 7 -28.63 -51.75 -64.09
N LEU A 8 -27.50 -52.29 -64.57
CA LEU A 8 -26.33 -51.55 -64.99
C LEU A 8 -26.66 -50.83 -66.31
N GLU A 9 -26.11 -49.63 -66.54
CA GLU A 9 -25.04 -49.45 -67.54
C GLU A 9 -24.62 -47.98 -67.71
N LYS A 10 -23.28 -47.83 -67.81
CA LYS A 10 -22.51 -46.83 -68.57
C LYS A 10 -22.60 -45.38 -68.07
N SER A 11 -21.48 -44.79 -67.66
CA SER A 11 -20.44 -44.44 -68.62
C SER A 11 -19.18 -43.85 -67.96
N VAL A 12 -18.04 -44.25 -68.53
CA VAL A 12 -16.80 -43.47 -68.73
C VAL A 12 -15.82 -43.37 -67.55
N ASN A 13 -14.73 -44.13 -67.71
CA ASN A 13 -13.40 -43.93 -67.14
C ASN A 13 -12.92 -42.47 -67.26
N VAL A 14 -12.00 -42.05 -66.38
CA VAL A 14 -10.68 -41.46 -66.70
C VAL A 14 -10.18 -40.64 -65.49
N PHE A 15 -8.98 -41.00 -65.01
CA PHE A 15 -8.03 -40.27 -64.13
C PHE A 15 -8.45 -39.97 -62.67
N GLU A 16 -7.91 -40.66 -61.67
CA GLU A 16 -6.58 -40.51 -61.02
C GLU A 16 -6.51 -39.37 -59.97
N MET A 17 -6.13 -39.78 -58.75
CA MET A 17 -5.49 -39.02 -57.65
C MET A 17 -5.93 -37.57 -57.39
N THR A 18 -6.62 -37.33 -56.27
CA THR A 18 -6.03 -36.68 -55.06
C THR A 18 -7.11 -36.27 -54.03
N ARG A 19 -6.64 -36.12 -52.78
CA ARG A 19 -7.25 -35.46 -51.61
C ARG A 19 -8.03 -36.34 -50.65
N LEU A 20 -7.24 -37.02 -49.81
CA LEU A 20 -7.59 -37.31 -48.42
C LEU A 20 -8.06 -35.99 -47.77
N LYS A 21 -9.32 -35.95 -47.32
CA LYS A 21 -9.85 -34.81 -46.56
C LYS A 21 -9.21 -34.79 -45.18
N PHE A 22 -8.23 -33.91 -44.98
CA PHE A 22 -7.76 -33.46 -43.67
C PHE A 22 -8.95 -32.81 -42.95
N ILE A 23 -9.46 -33.47 -41.91
CA ILE A 23 -10.31 -32.83 -40.90
C ILE A 23 -9.34 -32.35 -39.82
N PRO A 24 -9.07 -31.04 -39.65
CA PRO A 24 -8.28 -30.60 -38.52
C PRO A 24 -9.18 -30.74 -37.29
N LEU A 25 -8.90 -31.76 -36.48
CA LEU A 25 -9.38 -31.82 -35.11
C LEU A 25 -8.70 -30.64 -34.39
N LEU A 26 -9.41 -29.51 -34.32
CA LEU A 26 -8.99 -28.35 -33.54
C LEU A 26 -9.02 -28.77 -32.08
N GLY A 27 -7.91 -29.32 -31.60
CA GLY A 27 -7.70 -29.60 -30.19
C GLY A 27 -7.71 -28.29 -29.44
N PHE A 28 -8.84 -27.95 -28.83
CA PHE A 28 -8.93 -26.90 -27.83
C PHE A 28 -8.11 -27.36 -26.62
N VAL A 29 -6.83 -27.00 -26.60
CA VAL A 29 -6.07 -26.99 -25.36
C VAL A 29 -6.58 -25.82 -24.56
N VAL A 30 -7.57 -26.06 -23.68
CA VAL A 30 -7.88 -25.13 -22.60
C VAL A 30 -6.71 -25.24 -21.60
N LEU A 31 -5.65 -24.49 -21.87
CA LEU A 31 -4.66 -24.14 -20.85
C LEU A 31 -5.39 -23.27 -19.82
N SER A 32 -6.02 -23.91 -18.84
CA SER A 32 -6.43 -23.26 -17.60
C SER A 32 -5.19 -23.00 -16.74
N ALA A 33 -4.29 -22.19 -17.26
CA ALA A 33 -3.37 -21.47 -16.40
C ALA A 33 -4.23 -20.48 -15.63
N SER A 34 -4.59 -20.84 -14.41
CA SER A 34 -5.03 -19.88 -13.39
C SER A 34 -3.81 -19.03 -13.06
N VAL A 35 -3.43 -18.14 -13.99
CA VAL A 35 -2.51 -17.06 -13.71
C VAL A 35 -3.31 -16.16 -12.78
N ILE A 36 -3.14 -16.33 -11.48
CA ILE A 36 -3.52 -15.27 -10.54
C ILE A 36 -2.64 -14.11 -10.97
N ASP A 37 -3.25 -13.19 -11.71
CA ASP A 37 -2.57 -12.00 -12.19
C ASP A 37 -2.22 -11.18 -10.94
N HIS A 38 -0.99 -11.39 -10.47
CA HIS A 38 -0.33 -10.65 -9.40
C HIS A 38 0.27 -9.34 -9.92
N ALA A 39 0.02 -8.97 -11.18
CA ALA A 39 0.51 -7.72 -11.73
C ALA A 39 -0.22 -6.55 -11.05
N GLN A 40 0.41 -6.01 -10.01
CA GLN A 40 0.12 -4.66 -9.58
C GLN A 40 0.64 -3.70 -10.67
N GLU A 41 -0.27 -2.95 -11.31
CA GLU A 41 0.08 -1.96 -12.34
C GLU A 41 0.88 -0.77 -11.80
N LEU A 42 0.87 -0.58 -10.48
CA LEU A 42 1.52 0.55 -9.79
C LEU A 42 3.02 0.35 -9.66
N ARG A 43 3.79 1.38 -10.02
CA ARG A 43 5.24 1.40 -9.83
C ARG A 43 5.60 1.41 -8.34
N ARG A 44 6.40 0.43 -7.95
CA ARG A 44 6.79 0.20 -6.57
C ARG A 44 7.61 1.35 -5.99
N SER A 45 7.31 1.75 -4.76
CA SER A 45 8.05 2.76 -4.01
C SER A 45 9.49 2.32 -3.76
N GLY A 46 10.39 3.31 -3.76
CA GLY A 46 11.81 3.11 -3.59
C GLY A 46 12.21 2.66 -2.18
N PHE A 47 13.32 1.93 -2.12
CA PHE A 47 13.94 1.46 -0.89
C PHE A 47 15.44 1.72 -0.90
N ILE A 48 15.82 2.85 -0.30
CA ILE A 48 17.22 3.21 -0.09
C ILE A 48 17.83 2.34 1.01
N GLY A 49 17.10 2.09 2.10
CA GLY A 49 17.56 1.21 3.19
C GLY A 49 18.55 1.89 4.15
N VAL A 50 18.26 3.12 4.57
CA VAL A 50 19.04 3.88 5.56
C VAL A 50 18.20 4.07 6.82
N ALA A 51 18.75 3.70 7.97
CA ALA A 51 18.28 4.17 9.26
C ALA A 51 19.09 5.41 9.62
N ALA A 52 18.42 6.56 9.73
CA ALA A 52 19.04 7.84 9.98
C ALA A 52 18.69 8.40 11.35
N VAL A 53 19.65 9.11 11.93
CA VAL A 53 19.45 9.92 13.13
C VAL A 53 19.81 11.37 12.86
N ALA A 54 19.33 12.26 13.71
CA ALA A 54 19.68 13.66 13.66
C ALA A 54 21.20 13.85 13.80
N LEU A 55 21.71 14.90 13.17
CA LEU A 55 23.12 15.26 13.25
C LEU A 55 23.52 15.58 14.69
N THR A 56 24.51 14.85 15.22
CA THR A 56 25.10 15.13 16.55
C THR A 56 26.18 16.20 16.45
N ASP A 57 26.55 16.79 17.59
CA ASP A 57 27.62 17.78 17.64
C ASP A 57 28.98 17.18 17.25
N GLU A 58 29.24 15.91 17.57
CA GLU A 58 30.43 15.21 17.09
C GLU A 58 30.40 15.02 15.57
N ALA A 59 29.27 14.62 15.00
CA ALA A 59 29.16 14.43 13.55
C ALA A 59 29.34 15.75 12.78
N ARG A 60 28.97 16.90 13.38
CA ARG A 60 29.18 18.23 12.77
C ARG A 60 30.65 18.56 12.49
N THR A 61 31.61 17.98 13.20
CA THR A 61 33.04 18.26 12.95
C THR A 61 33.50 17.78 11.57
N GLY A 62 32.77 16.83 10.96
CA GLY A 62 33.00 16.36 9.59
C GLY A 62 32.33 17.21 8.50
N LEU A 63 31.63 18.29 8.87
CA LEU A 63 30.90 19.15 7.94
C LEU A 63 31.58 20.51 7.75
N ARG A 64 31.32 21.14 6.59
CA ARG A 64 31.67 22.55 6.38
C ARG A 64 30.74 23.47 7.18
N PRO A 65 31.18 24.69 7.53
CA PRO A 65 30.30 25.68 8.18
C PRO A 65 29.00 25.89 7.37
N GLY A 66 27.84 25.74 8.03
CA GLY A 66 26.52 25.89 7.40
C GLY A 66 26.04 24.70 6.56
N GLU A 67 26.82 23.62 6.46
CA GLU A 67 26.37 22.36 5.86
C GLU A 67 25.42 21.64 6.82
N THR A 68 24.39 21.00 6.26
CA THR A 68 23.36 20.26 7.00
C THR A 68 23.31 18.84 6.49
N GLY A 69 22.66 17.96 7.24
CA GLY A 69 22.49 16.57 6.85
C GLY A 69 22.00 15.71 7.98
N ILE A 70 22.06 14.40 7.74
CA ILE A 70 21.67 13.36 8.69
C ILE A 70 22.77 12.33 8.82
N VAL A 71 22.86 11.68 9.97
CA VAL A 71 23.84 10.60 10.19
C VAL A 71 23.20 9.27 9.86
N VAL A 72 23.89 8.48 9.04
CA VAL A 72 23.54 7.08 8.79
C VAL A 72 23.90 6.28 10.04
N GLN A 73 22.89 5.84 10.79
CA GLN A 73 23.07 4.97 11.95
C GLN A 73 23.35 3.53 11.50
N SER A 74 22.60 3.05 10.51
CA SER A 74 22.82 1.75 9.90
C SER A 74 22.23 1.70 8.49
N VAL A 75 22.66 0.70 7.73
CA VAL A 75 22.13 0.38 6.39
C VAL A 75 21.49 -1.01 6.42
N VAL A 76 20.38 -1.14 5.73
CA VAL A 76 19.62 -2.40 5.66
C VAL A 76 20.19 -3.27 4.54
N ASP A 77 20.44 -4.54 4.84
CA ASP A 77 20.90 -5.50 3.85
C ASP A 77 19.87 -5.67 2.71
N GLY A 78 20.40 -5.80 1.49
CA GLY A 78 19.58 -5.80 0.28
C GLY A 78 19.04 -4.42 -0.13
N GLY A 79 19.25 -3.35 0.65
CA GLY A 79 18.90 -1.99 0.30
C GLY A 79 19.90 -1.29 -0.63
N SER A 80 19.44 -0.27 -1.37
CA SER A 80 20.26 0.44 -2.36
C SER A 80 21.50 1.11 -1.76
N ALA A 81 21.37 1.64 -0.53
CA ALA A 81 22.46 2.30 0.18
C ALA A 81 23.62 1.33 0.47
N LYS A 82 23.31 0.15 1.01
CA LYS A 82 24.31 -0.89 1.29
C LYS A 82 25.08 -1.28 0.02
N GLU A 83 24.39 -1.49 -1.08
CA GLU A 83 25.01 -1.91 -2.36
C GLU A 83 25.86 -0.82 -3.00
N SER A 84 25.49 0.45 -2.81
CA SER A 84 26.30 1.59 -3.25
C SER A 84 27.50 1.89 -2.33
N GLY A 85 27.67 1.13 -1.24
CA GLY A 85 28.76 1.28 -0.29
C GLY A 85 28.57 2.44 0.70
N ILE A 86 27.34 2.92 0.88
CA ILE A 86 26.97 3.77 2.02
C ILE A 86 27.02 2.92 3.29
N GLN A 87 27.52 3.50 4.38
CA GLN A 87 27.77 2.79 5.63
C GLN A 87 27.42 3.63 6.85
N ALA A 88 27.46 3.02 8.04
CA ALA A 88 27.28 3.72 9.29
C ALA A 88 28.32 4.85 9.46
N ASN A 89 27.89 5.96 10.08
CA ASN A 89 28.64 7.21 10.28
C ASN A 89 28.89 8.06 9.02
N ASP A 90 28.35 7.67 7.86
CA ASP A 90 28.23 8.61 6.74
C ASP A 90 27.23 9.72 7.11
N ILE A 91 27.51 10.94 6.66
CA ILE A 91 26.60 12.07 6.81
C ILE A 91 26.00 12.40 5.45
N ILE A 92 24.73 12.06 5.22
CA ILE A 92 24.05 12.39 3.96
C ILE A 92 23.68 13.87 3.99
N THR A 93 24.19 14.62 3.02
CA THR A 93 24.00 16.08 2.93
C THR A 93 23.07 16.47 1.78
N GLN A 94 22.92 15.62 0.76
CA GLN A 94 22.09 15.90 -0.40
C GLN A 94 21.65 14.60 -1.10
N VAL A 95 20.43 14.60 -1.64
CA VAL A 95 19.87 13.53 -2.48
C VAL A 95 19.42 14.16 -3.80
N ASN A 96 19.99 13.70 -4.92
CA ASN A 96 19.91 14.35 -6.22
C ASN A 96 20.29 15.84 -6.07
N ASP A 97 19.41 16.76 -6.44
CA ASP A 97 19.63 18.20 -6.32
C ASP A 97 19.06 18.79 -5.01
N HIS A 98 18.49 17.96 -4.14
CA HIS A 98 17.81 18.40 -2.92
C HIS A 98 18.72 18.28 -1.69
N LYS A 99 19.07 19.42 -1.09
CA LYS A 99 19.89 19.49 0.13
C LYS A 99 19.09 18.98 1.33
N ILE A 100 19.67 18.05 2.08
CA ILE A 100 19.03 17.45 3.25
C ILE A 100 19.30 18.32 4.48
N THR A 101 18.22 18.77 5.13
CA THR A 101 18.32 19.59 6.35
C THR A 101 18.13 18.77 7.63
N ASP A 102 17.24 17.78 7.59
CA ASP A 102 16.92 16.92 8.72
C ASP A 102 16.38 15.54 8.28
N VAL A 103 16.03 14.70 9.26
CA VAL A 103 15.53 13.33 9.03
C VAL A 103 14.17 13.33 8.33
N ASN A 104 13.27 14.25 8.67
CA ASN A 104 11.95 14.31 8.03
C ASN A 104 12.10 14.74 6.57
N ASP A 105 12.93 15.73 6.30
CA ASP A 105 13.26 16.17 4.94
C ASP A 105 13.78 15.01 4.09
N PHE A 106 14.79 14.28 4.58
CA PHE A 106 15.29 13.07 3.91
C PHE A 106 14.20 12.03 3.64
N VAL A 107 13.34 11.76 4.62
CA VAL A 107 12.23 10.82 4.44
C VAL A 107 11.27 11.29 3.35
N GLN A 108 10.95 12.59 3.28
CA GLN A 108 10.10 13.13 2.21
C GLN A 108 10.79 13.06 0.85
N THR A 109 12.09 13.40 0.77
CA THR A 109 12.85 13.30 -0.49
C THR A 109 12.87 11.87 -1.01
N VAL A 110 13.23 10.90 -0.16
CA VAL A 110 13.32 9.48 -0.54
C VAL A 110 11.96 8.89 -0.89
N LYS A 111 10.86 9.35 -0.27
CA LYS A 111 9.49 8.92 -0.61
C LYS A 111 9.08 9.23 -2.05
N THR A 112 9.72 10.22 -2.69
CA THR A 112 9.43 10.56 -4.10
C THR A 112 10.10 9.57 -5.07
N LEU A 113 11.14 8.86 -4.63
CA LEU A 113 11.87 7.90 -5.45
C LEU A 113 11.09 6.60 -5.62
N LYS A 114 11.12 6.06 -6.83
CA LYS A 114 10.49 4.80 -7.21
C LYS A 114 11.53 3.76 -7.62
N ALA A 115 11.14 2.50 -7.55
CA ALA A 115 12.00 1.39 -7.93
C ALA A 115 12.48 1.54 -9.39
N GLY A 116 13.79 1.39 -9.60
CA GLY A 116 14.46 1.57 -10.88
C GLY A 116 14.92 2.99 -11.17
N ASP A 117 14.56 3.99 -10.35
CA ASP A 117 15.12 5.34 -10.51
C ASP A 117 16.64 5.31 -10.26
N SER A 118 17.38 6.13 -11.02
CA SER A 118 18.75 6.48 -10.67
C SER A 118 18.71 7.63 -9.66
N ALA A 119 19.41 7.50 -8.55
CA ALA A 119 19.58 8.57 -7.57
C ALA A 119 21.05 8.78 -7.24
N THR A 120 21.43 10.03 -6.99
CA THR A 120 22.76 10.42 -6.52
C THR A 120 22.68 10.84 -5.07
N ILE A 121 23.45 10.22 -4.20
CA ILE A 121 23.57 10.59 -2.79
C ILE A 121 24.92 11.29 -2.60
N HIS A 122 24.89 12.54 -2.14
CA HIS A 122 26.09 13.21 -1.68
C HIS A 122 26.20 13.07 -0.17
N LEU A 123 27.37 12.67 0.30
CA LEU A 123 27.62 12.41 1.71
C LEU A 123 29.02 12.85 2.11
N ARG A 124 29.22 13.02 3.42
CA ARG A 124 30.53 13.19 4.04
C ARG A 124 30.94 11.91 4.74
N ARG A 125 32.18 11.48 4.51
CA ARG A 125 32.83 10.38 5.24
C ARG A 125 34.18 10.87 5.71
N GLN A 126 34.38 10.92 7.03
CA GLN A 126 35.64 11.43 7.61
C GLN A 126 36.02 12.84 7.10
N GLY A 127 35.02 13.70 6.84
CA GLY A 127 35.21 15.06 6.31
C GLY A 127 35.26 15.18 4.79
N GLU A 128 35.54 14.09 4.08
CA GLU A 128 35.61 14.09 2.62
C GLU A 128 34.23 14.02 1.99
N LEU A 129 34.03 14.80 0.92
CA LEU A 129 32.79 14.77 0.13
C LEU A 129 32.85 13.58 -0.84
N ILE A 130 31.86 12.70 -0.75
CA ILE A 130 31.71 11.53 -1.61
C ILE A 130 30.34 11.60 -2.28
N SER A 131 30.29 11.27 -3.57
CA SER A 131 29.05 11.09 -4.32
C SER A 131 28.87 9.61 -4.66
N LYS A 132 27.70 9.05 -4.35
CA LYS A 132 27.32 7.68 -4.67
C LYS A 132 26.10 7.68 -5.58
N GLN A 133 26.24 7.15 -6.79
CA GLN A 133 25.11 6.85 -7.65
C GLN A 133 24.56 5.46 -7.30
N LEU A 134 23.24 5.33 -7.23
CA LEU A 134 22.56 4.07 -6.97
C LEU A 134 21.33 3.91 -7.85
N ILE A 135 20.97 2.65 -8.10
CA ILE A 135 19.66 2.29 -8.63
C ILE A 135 18.75 1.98 -7.45
N VAL A 136 17.64 2.71 -7.36
CA VAL A 136 16.69 2.59 -6.27
C VAL A 136 15.98 1.25 -6.35
N LYS A 137 16.13 0.41 -5.33
CA LYS A 137 15.44 -0.87 -5.25
C LYS A 137 13.97 -0.74 -4.90
N ALA A 138 13.22 -1.76 -5.29
CA ALA A 138 11.84 -1.94 -4.85
C ALA A 138 11.77 -2.16 -3.33
N ARG A 139 10.85 -1.46 -2.66
CA ARG A 139 10.50 -1.77 -1.28
C ARG A 139 9.98 -3.21 -1.19
N PRO A 140 10.48 -4.03 -0.24
CA PRO A 140 9.96 -5.38 -0.04
C PRO A 140 8.46 -5.34 0.20
N PHE A 141 7.72 -6.24 -0.43
CA PHE A 141 6.32 -6.46 -0.11
C PHE A 141 6.20 -7.07 1.28
N GLU A 142 5.14 -6.74 2.00
CA GLU A 142 4.77 -7.48 3.20
C GLU A 142 4.31 -8.89 2.79
N SER A 143 4.65 -9.89 3.59
CA SER A 143 4.27 -11.28 3.33
C SER A 143 4.34 -12.10 4.61
N ALA A 144 3.60 -13.20 4.65
CA ALA A 144 3.66 -14.20 5.71
C ALA A 144 3.55 -15.61 5.08
N PRO A 145 4.13 -16.65 5.70
CA PRO A 145 4.12 -18.00 5.12
C PRO A 145 2.75 -18.68 5.16
N ASP A 146 1.86 -18.24 6.06
CA ASP A 146 0.61 -18.93 6.42
C ASP A 146 -0.66 -18.32 5.82
N VAL A 147 -0.54 -17.17 5.14
CA VAL A 147 -1.62 -16.48 4.43
C VAL A 147 -1.08 -15.94 3.11
N ASP A 148 -1.96 -15.70 2.14
CA ASP A 148 -1.57 -15.04 0.89
C ASP A 148 -1.73 -13.53 1.01
N THR A 149 -0.73 -12.77 0.56
CA THR A 149 -0.81 -11.31 0.50
C THR A 149 -0.85 -10.87 -0.95
N LEU A 150 -1.96 -10.27 -1.37
CA LEU A 150 -2.18 -9.83 -2.74
C LEU A 150 -2.12 -8.31 -2.83
N TYR A 151 -1.35 -7.82 -3.78
CA TYR A 151 -1.29 -6.41 -4.11
C TYR A 151 -2.02 -6.16 -5.43
N LYS A 152 -3.00 -5.28 -5.40
CA LYS A 152 -3.81 -4.90 -6.57
C LYS A 152 -4.03 -3.39 -6.57
N ALA A 153 -4.80 -2.90 -7.53
CA ALA A 153 -5.24 -1.51 -7.57
C ALA A 153 -6.72 -1.41 -7.90
N VAL A 154 -7.33 -0.29 -7.52
CA VAL A 154 -8.67 0.13 -7.95
C VAL A 154 -8.59 1.55 -8.50
N THR A 155 -9.38 1.85 -9.53
CA THR A 155 -9.42 3.19 -10.14
C THR A 155 -10.36 4.10 -9.37
N VAL A 156 -9.85 5.25 -8.92
CA VAL A 156 -10.59 6.28 -8.18
C VAL A 156 -10.26 7.62 -8.79
N ASP A 157 -11.29 8.32 -9.28
CA ASP A 157 -11.18 9.63 -9.91
C ASP A 157 -10.09 9.68 -11.01
N GLY A 158 -10.00 8.63 -11.82
CA GLY A 158 -9.04 8.52 -12.93
C GLY A 158 -7.60 8.14 -12.53
N THR A 159 -7.35 7.84 -11.25
CA THR A 159 -6.03 7.43 -10.75
C THR A 159 -6.08 6.09 -10.04
N LEU A 160 -4.96 5.37 -9.98
CA LEU A 160 -4.91 4.07 -9.31
C LEU A 160 -4.67 4.23 -7.80
N ARG A 161 -5.50 3.55 -6.99
CA ARG A 161 -5.33 3.37 -5.55
C ARG A 161 -4.88 1.95 -5.27
N ARG A 162 -3.77 1.78 -4.57
CA ARG A 162 -3.31 0.45 -4.16
C ARG A 162 -4.29 -0.15 -3.17
N VAL A 163 -4.59 -1.43 -3.36
CA VAL A 163 -5.27 -2.27 -2.37
C VAL A 163 -4.38 -3.43 -1.96
N ILE A 164 -4.37 -3.74 -0.66
CA ILE A 164 -3.59 -4.83 -0.08
C ILE A 164 -4.57 -5.80 0.54
N LEU A 165 -4.65 -7.02 0.00
CA LEU A 165 -5.46 -8.09 0.54
C LEU A 165 -4.60 -9.08 1.29
N THR A 166 -5.12 -9.60 2.39
CA THR A 166 -4.59 -10.77 3.07
C THR A 166 -5.67 -11.85 3.06
N VAL A 167 -5.36 -13.01 2.49
CA VAL A 167 -6.32 -14.04 2.11
C VAL A 167 -5.94 -15.36 2.81
N PRO A 168 -6.91 -16.04 3.47
CA PRO A 168 -6.67 -17.38 4.02
C PRO A 168 -6.32 -18.38 2.90
N LYS A 169 -5.33 -19.26 3.14
CA LYS A 169 -4.95 -20.30 2.16
C LYS A 169 -5.97 -21.44 2.02
N THR A 170 -6.92 -21.53 2.94
CA THR A 170 -8.01 -22.50 2.89
C THR A 170 -8.92 -22.24 1.70
N ALA A 171 -9.33 -23.30 1.00
CA ALA A 171 -10.20 -23.19 -0.17
C ALA A 171 -11.60 -22.65 0.19
N GLY A 172 -12.28 -22.09 -0.81
CA GLY A 172 -13.66 -21.60 -0.70
C GLY A 172 -13.76 -20.08 -0.58
N ARG A 173 -14.98 -19.61 -0.31
CA ARG A 173 -15.28 -18.20 -0.08
C ARG A 173 -15.18 -17.90 1.42
N HIS A 174 -14.63 -16.74 1.74
CA HIS A 174 -14.38 -16.30 3.10
C HIS A 174 -15.17 -15.04 3.43
N PRO A 175 -15.64 -14.87 4.68
CA PRO A 175 -16.12 -13.57 5.13
C PRO A 175 -14.98 -12.54 4.99
N ALA A 176 -15.31 -11.27 4.79
CA ALA A 176 -14.31 -10.25 4.49
C ALA A 176 -14.43 -9.00 5.36
N VAL A 177 -13.30 -8.32 5.55
CA VAL A 177 -13.20 -7.04 6.26
C VAL A 177 -12.49 -6.03 5.38
N LEU A 178 -13.13 -4.89 5.14
CA LEU A 178 -12.41 -3.69 4.71
C LEU A 178 -12.01 -2.87 5.93
N TYR A 179 -10.71 -2.63 6.08
CA TYR A 179 -10.13 -1.82 7.12
C TYR A 179 -9.93 -0.37 6.66
N ILE A 180 -10.44 0.58 7.44
CA ILE A 180 -10.35 2.03 7.19
C ILE A 180 -9.50 2.64 8.30
N THR A 181 -8.31 3.14 7.92
CA THR A 181 -7.31 3.67 8.85
C THR A 181 -7.67 5.08 9.38
N GLY A 182 -6.84 5.58 10.31
CA GLY A 182 -6.95 6.91 10.90
C GLY A 182 -6.56 8.07 9.98
N ILE A 183 -6.49 9.29 10.52
CA ILE A 183 -6.31 10.53 9.74
C ILE A 183 -4.91 10.68 9.10
N GLY A 184 -3.91 9.96 9.60
CA GLY A 184 -2.52 10.14 9.16
C GLY A 184 -2.27 9.75 7.71
N CYS A 185 -1.34 10.47 7.08
CA CYS A 185 -0.83 10.20 5.73
C CYS A 185 0.42 9.31 5.82
N PHE A 186 0.20 8.01 5.91
CA PHE A 186 1.23 7.00 5.87
C PHE A 186 0.71 5.76 5.17
N SER A 187 1.63 4.96 4.63
CA SER A 187 1.27 3.68 4.03
C SER A 187 0.76 2.70 5.10
N GLN A 188 -0.29 1.97 4.77
CA GLN A 188 -0.86 0.89 5.59
C GLN A 188 -0.14 -0.47 5.40
N GLU A 189 0.92 -0.48 4.60
CA GLU A 189 1.80 -1.62 4.40
C GLU A 189 2.82 -1.75 5.55
N SER A 190 3.00 -2.96 6.06
CA SER A 190 3.94 -3.26 7.14
C SER A 190 4.83 -4.44 6.75
N ALA A 191 5.97 -4.16 6.10
CA ALA A 191 6.87 -5.22 5.62
C ALA A 191 7.37 -6.18 6.72
N ASN A 192 7.45 -5.72 7.98
CA ASN A 192 7.85 -6.55 9.13
C ASN A 192 6.68 -7.09 9.95
N LEU A 193 5.44 -6.76 9.58
CA LEU A 193 4.19 -7.14 10.24
C LEU A 193 4.12 -6.78 11.74
N GLN A 194 4.90 -5.79 12.19
CA GLN A 194 4.96 -5.43 13.62
C GLN A 194 3.93 -4.37 14.03
N SER A 195 3.31 -3.67 13.07
CA SER A 195 2.28 -2.68 13.39
C SER A 195 1.06 -3.35 14.02
N ASN A 196 0.37 -2.63 14.90
CA ASN A 196 -0.86 -3.13 15.52
C ASN A 196 -1.93 -3.46 14.47
N ASP A 197 -2.03 -2.61 13.44
CA ASP A 197 -2.90 -2.80 12.29
C ASP A 197 -2.57 -4.11 11.55
N ALA A 198 -1.29 -4.38 11.27
CA ALA A 198 -0.88 -5.63 10.62
C ALA A 198 -1.20 -6.85 11.50
N LYS A 199 -0.92 -6.78 12.81
CA LYS A 199 -1.25 -7.87 13.76
C LYS A 199 -2.74 -8.18 13.77
N LEU A 200 -3.59 -7.15 13.79
CA LEU A 200 -5.04 -7.31 13.73
C LEU A 200 -5.48 -7.98 12.42
N LEU A 201 -5.04 -7.46 11.27
CA LEU A 201 -5.52 -7.91 9.96
C LEU A 201 -5.02 -9.31 9.60
N TYR A 202 -3.76 -9.63 9.90
CA TYR A 202 -3.24 -10.98 9.73
C TYR A 202 -3.86 -11.95 10.75
N GLY A 203 -4.14 -11.50 11.98
CA GLY A 203 -4.88 -12.29 12.96
C GLY A 203 -6.28 -12.68 12.47
N LEU A 204 -7.02 -11.72 11.91
CA LEU A 204 -8.32 -11.99 11.28
C LEU A 204 -8.19 -12.93 10.09
N SER A 205 -7.14 -12.78 9.29
CA SER A 205 -6.91 -13.65 8.13
C SER A 205 -6.59 -15.09 8.54
N ARG A 206 -5.82 -15.28 9.61
CA ARG A 206 -5.61 -16.60 10.23
C ARG A 206 -6.88 -17.19 10.83
N ALA A 207 -7.84 -16.35 11.21
CA ALA A 207 -9.15 -16.78 11.67
C ALA A 207 -10.16 -17.03 10.52
N GLY A 208 -9.73 -16.94 9.26
CA GLY A 208 -10.54 -17.27 8.09
C GLY A 208 -11.23 -16.07 7.43
N PHE A 209 -10.85 -14.82 7.75
CA PHE A 209 -11.37 -13.65 7.05
C PHE A 209 -10.44 -13.21 5.91
N VAL A 210 -10.99 -12.78 4.78
CA VAL A 210 -10.23 -11.93 3.87
C VAL A 210 -10.15 -10.55 4.47
N THR A 211 -8.96 -9.98 4.62
CA THR A 211 -8.82 -8.57 5.02
C THR A 211 -8.31 -7.75 3.86
N MET A 212 -8.83 -6.52 3.72
CA MET A 212 -8.38 -5.60 2.70
C MET A 212 -8.15 -4.21 3.27
N ARG A 213 -7.10 -3.58 2.77
CA ARG A 213 -6.75 -2.18 2.99
C ARG A 213 -6.81 -1.44 1.65
N VAL A 214 -7.32 -0.21 1.66
CA VAL A 214 -7.21 0.73 0.54
C VAL A 214 -6.27 1.85 0.99
N GLU A 215 -5.20 2.06 0.23
CA GLU A 215 -4.28 3.16 0.48
C GLU A 215 -4.92 4.49 0.11
N LYS A 216 -4.58 5.53 0.88
CA LYS A 216 -5.01 6.91 0.61
C LYS A 216 -4.39 7.46 -0.67
N SER A 217 -4.88 8.60 -1.13
CA SER A 217 -4.29 9.31 -2.28
C SER A 217 -2.81 9.60 -2.09
N GLY A 218 -1.99 9.27 -3.09
CA GLY A 218 -0.54 9.47 -3.09
C GLY A 218 0.23 8.71 -2.01
N MET A 219 -0.41 7.78 -1.27
CA MET A 219 0.23 7.00 -0.21
C MET A 219 0.69 5.63 -0.70
N GLY A 220 1.85 5.19 -0.21
CA GLY A 220 2.48 3.95 -0.66
C GLY A 220 2.74 4.03 -2.17
N ASP A 221 2.21 3.07 -2.92
CA ASP A 221 2.31 3.07 -4.39
C ASP A 221 1.09 3.69 -5.07
N SER A 222 0.08 4.16 -4.33
CA SER A 222 -1.07 4.85 -4.93
C SER A 222 -0.66 6.11 -5.69
N GLU A 223 -1.35 6.37 -6.79
CA GLU A 223 -1.21 7.59 -7.58
C GLU A 223 -2.02 8.74 -6.98
N GLY A 224 -2.27 9.79 -7.76
CA GLY A 224 -3.10 10.94 -7.39
C GLY A 224 -2.39 11.97 -6.49
N PRO A 225 -3.10 13.04 -6.11
CA PRO A 225 -2.51 14.11 -5.31
C PRO A 225 -2.00 13.58 -3.96
N PRO A 226 -0.93 14.18 -3.38
CA PRO A 226 -0.49 13.81 -2.04
C PRO A 226 -1.64 13.89 -1.02
N CYS A 227 -1.71 12.93 -0.09
CA CYS A 227 -2.74 12.87 0.96
C CYS A 227 -2.89 14.15 1.80
N GLN A 228 -1.83 14.98 1.89
CA GLN A 228 -1.85 16.26 2.61
C GLN A 228 -2.23 17.46 1.75
N SER A 229 -2.45 17.25 0.45
CA SER A 229 -2.85 18.31 -0.48
C SER A 229 -4.23 18.86 -0.08
N PRO A 230 -4.46 20.19 -0.20
CA PRO A 230 -5.78 20.78 0.03
C PRO A 230 -6.85 20.23 -0.94
N ALA A 231 -6.44 19.57 -2.03
CA ALA A 231 -7.34 18.87 -2.93
C ALA A 231 -7.93 17.58 -2.32
N ILE A 232 -7.34 17.04 -1.24
CA ILE A 232 -7.78 15.80 -0.60
C ILE A 232 -8.59 16.13 0.65
N ASP A 233 -9.86 15.75 0.63
CA ASP A 233 -10.77 15.87 1.77
C ASP A 233 -11.35 14.51 2.18
N LEU A 234 -12.18 14.52 3.23
CA LEU A 234 -12.85 13.32 3.73
C LEU A 234 -13.70 12.63 2.65
N SER A 235 -14.32 13.42 1.75
CA SER A 235 -15.20 12.92 0.71
C SER A 235 -14.43 12.19 -0.39
N ILE A 236 -13.27 12.72 -0.80
CA ILE A 236 -12.38 12.06 -1.77
C ILE A 236 -11.88 10.74 -1.21
N GLU A 237 -11.38 10.74 0.02
CA GLU A 237 -10.89 9.52 0.67
C GLU A 237 -12.01 8.48 0.81
N ARG A 238 -13.22 8.93 1.18
CA ARG A 238 -14.42 8.07 1.24
C ARG A 238 -14.75 7.39 -0.09
N ARG A 239 -14.64 8.09 -1.22
CA ARG A 239 -14.82 7.48 -2.56
C ARG A 239 -13.84 6.33 -2.79
N GLY A 240 -12.59 6.49 -2.33
CA GLY A 240 -11.60 5.42 -2.38
C GLY A 240 -12.04 4.17 -1.62
N TYR A 241 -12.53 4.32 -0.39
CA TYR A 241 -13.04 3.19 0.40
C TYR A 241 -14.31 2.57 -0.19
N VAL A 242 -15.22 3.37 -0.75
CA VAL A 242 -16.42 2.87 -1.45
C VAL A 242 -16.02 2.02 -2.66
N THR A 243 -15.13 2.53 -3.51
CA THR A 243 -14.63 1.79 -4.68
C THR A 243 -13.91 0.52 -4.27
N GLY A 244 -13.04 0.61 -3.25
CA GLY A 244 -12.40 -0.56 -2.67
C GLY A 244 -13.43 -1.59 -2.19
N LEU A 245 -14.41 -1.19 -1.39
CA LEU A 245 -15.44 -2.09 -0.88
C LEU A 245 -16.21 -2.80 -2.00
N LYS A 246 -16.56 -2.08 -3.07
CA LYS A 246 -17.18 -2.67 -4.26
C LYS A 246 -16.27 -3.72 -4.91
N ALA A 247 -14.97 -3.44 -5.03
CA ALA A 247 -14.00 -4.42 -5.53
C ALA A 247 -13.86 -5.63 -4.60
N LEU A 248 -13.83 -5.42 -3.28
CA LEU A 248 -13.72 -6.49 -2.28
C LEU A 248 -14.85 -7.52 -2.43
N LYS A 249 -16.09 -7.05 -2.56
CA LYS A 249 -17.28 -7.91 -2.70
C LYS A 249 -17.29 -8.72 -4.01
N ASN A 250 -16.48 -8.34 -5.00
CA ASN A 250 -16.42 -8.99 -6.31
C ASN A 250 -15.28 -9.99 -6.46
N TYR A 251 -14.36 -10.10 -5.49
CA TYR A 251 -13.33 -11.14 -5.57
C TYR A 251 -13.93 -12.54 -5.40
N PRO A 252 -13.50 -13.53 -6.20
CA PRO A 252 -14.14 -14.85 -6.25
C PRO A 252 -14.00 -15.66 -4.96
N PHE A 253 -13.01 -15.32 -4.13
CA PHE A 253 -12.72 -15.92 -2.83
C PHE A 253 -13.39 -15.18 -1.65
N VAL A 254 -14.21 -14.16 -1.92
CA VAL A 254 -14.96 -13.42 -0.91
C VAL A 254 -16.42 -13.87 -0.91
N ASP A 255 -16.96 -14.08 0.28
CA ASP A 255 -18.40 -14.21 0.50
C ASP A 255 -19.02 -12.80 0.58
N SER A 256 -19.68 -12.39 -0.50
CA SER A 256 -20.26 -11.05 -0.66
C SER A 256 -21.36 -10.74 0.37
N GLU A 257 -21.98 -11.75 0.97
CA GLU A 257 -23.03 -11.59 1.98
C GLU A 257 -22.45 -11.42 3.39
N ASN A 258 -21.17 -11.75 3.59
CA ASN A 258 -20.48 -11.69 4.87
C ASN A 258 -19.30 -10.72 4.84
N VAL A 259 -19.57 -9.47 4.45
CA VAL A 259 -18.56 -8.40 4.41
C VAL A 259 -18.80 -7.37 5.51
N PHE A 260 -17.74 -6.98 6.21
CA PHE A 260 -17.75 -6.07 7.36
C PHE A 260 -16.79 -4.89 7.14
N LEU A 261 -17.00 -3.83 7.93
CA LEU A 261 -16.08 -2.69 8.00
C LEU A 261 -15.44 -2.60 9.39
N ILE A 262 -14.14 -2.34 9.44
CA ILE A 262 -13.44 -1.92 10.65
C ILE A 262 -12.88 -0.53 10.41
N GLY A 263 -13.32 0.45 11.21
CA GLY A 263 -12.83 1.83 11.15
C GLY A 263 -12.12 2.25 12.44
N ILE A 264 -10.88 2.73 12.35
CA ILE A 264 -10.15 3.27 13.50
C ILE A 264 -10.03 4.79 13.44
N SER A 265 -10.15 5.48 14.57
CA SER A 265 -10.01 6.94 14.62
C SER A 265 -10.97 7.60 13.62
N ILE A 266 -10.51 8.47 12.72
CA ILE A 266 -11.39 9.04 11.67
C ILE A 266 -12.03 7.96 10.78
N GLY A 267 -11.40 6.80 10.62
CA GLY A 267 -11.96 5.66 9.92
C GLY A 267 -13.25 5.15 10.56
N GLY A 268 -13.41 5.31 11.89
CA GLY A 268 -14.67 5.01 12.58
C GLY A 268 -15.80 5.99 12.27
N VAL A 269 -15.47 7.21 11.82
CA VAL A 269 -16.44 8.16 11.25
C VAL A 269 -16.74 7.82 9.79
N GLN A 270 -15.71 7.43 9.01
CA GLN A 270 -15.88 7.08 7.61
C GLN A 270 -16.64 5.77 7.38
N ALA A 271 -16.43 4.75 8.20
CA ALA A 271 -17.02 3.42 7.99
C ALA A 271 -18.57 3.45 7.89
N PRO A 272 -19.32 4.14 8.79
CA PRO A 272 -20.76 4.33 8.62
C PRO A 272 -21.13 5.07 7.32
N LEU A 273 -20.35 6.08 6.90
CA LEU A 273 -20.61 6.83 5.68
C LEU A 273 -20.34 6.02 4.40
N VAL A 274 -19.39 5.07 4.46
CA VAL A 274 -19.14 4.10 3.38
C VAL A 274 -20.28 3.07 3.33
N ALA A 275 -20.75 2.58 4.49
CA ALA A 275 -21.83 1.60 4.58
C ALA A 275 -23.18 2.12 4.07
N GLN A 276 -23.38 3.45 4.05
CA GLN A 276 -24.56 4.07 3.42
C GLN A 276 -24.57 3.92 1.89
N GLU A 277 -23.40 3.81 1.25
CA GLU A 277 -23.30 3.64 -0.20
C GLU A 277 -23.18 2.17 -0.63
N VAL A 278 -22.63 1.31 0.22
CA VAL A 278 -22.46 -0.12 -0.07
C VAL A 278 -22.82 -0.94 1.17
N SER A 279 -23.84 -1.78 1.04
CA SER A 279 -24.32 -2.62 2.14
C SER A 279 -23.26 -3.61 2.63
N VAL A 280 -23.14 -3.69 3.96
CA VAL A 280 -22.24 -4.58 4.72
C VAL A 280 -23.00 -5.23 5.85
N LYS A 281 -22.56 -6.42 6.28
CA LYS A 281 -23.18 -7.20 7.34
C LYS A 281 -22.99 -6.60 8.73
N GLY A 282 -21.95 -5.79 8.92
CA GLY A 282 -21.71 -5.10 10.18
C GLY A 282 -20.54 -4.13 10.12
N ILE A 283 -20.48 -3.26 11.13
CA ILE A 283 -19.45 -2.23 11.28
C ILE A 283 -18.88 -2.33 12.70
N VAL A 284 -17.55 -2.30 12.79
CA VAL A 284 -16.82 -2.17 14.05
C VAL A 284 -16.07 -0.84 14.00
N VAL A 285 -16.24 -0.02 15.04
CA VAL A 285 -15.50 1.23 15.19
C VAL A 285 -14.61 1.17 16.42
N ILE A 286 -13.36 1.61 16.29
CA ILE A 286 -12.33 1.50 17.33
C ILE A 286 -11.72 2.88 17.55
N ASN A 287 -11.65 3.33 18.81
CA ASN A 287 -10.98 4.59 19.18
C ASN A 287 -11.37 5.78 18.30
N THR A 288 -12.68 5.94 18.04
CA THR A 288 -13.24 6.96 17.14
C THR A 288 -13.78 8.17 17.89
N VAL A 289 -14.14 9.21 17.16
CA VAL A 289 -14.76 10.43 17.69
C VAL A 289 -16.29 10.35 17.53
N ILE A 290 -17.01 10.74 18.57
CA ILE A 290 -18.49 10.85 18.59
C ILE A 290 -18.96 12.27 18.93
N LYS A 291 -18.01 13.19 19.08
CA LYS A 291 -18.22 14.63 19.34
C LYS A 291 -17.56 15.44 18.21
N PRO A 292 -17.93 16.73 18.03
CA PRO A 292 -17.17 17.62 17.17
C PRO A 292 -15.66 17.54 17.45
N PHE A 293 -14.85 17.62 16.40
CA PHE A 293 -13.41 17.36 16.49
C PHE A 293 -12.71 18.26 17.52
N LEU A 294 -13.15 19.51 17.63
CA LEU A 294 -12.66 20.47 18.63
C LEU A 294 -12.89 19.97 20.06
N GLU A 295 -14.13 19.59 20.40
CA GLU A 295 -14.46 19.06 21.73
C GLU A 295 -13.68 17.79 22.04
N TYR A 296 -13.57 16.89 21.06
CA TYR A 296 -12.78 15.67 21.20
C TYR A 296 -11.31 15.97 21.52
N LEU A 297 -10.70 16.95 20.84
CA LEU A 297 -9.31 17.34 21.09
C LEU A 297 -9.12 17.90 22.51
N ILE A 298 -10.03 18.77 22.96
CA ILE A 298 -10.00 19.33 24.32
C ILE A 298 -10.09 18.21 25.36
N ASP A 299 -11.10 17.35 25.24
CA ASP A 299 -11.34 16.24 26.18
C ASP A 299 -10.15 15.27 26.22
N THR A 300 -9.65 14.88 25.04
CA THR A 300 -8.55 13.92 24.92
C THR A 300 -7.26 14.48 25.48
N ARG A 301 -6.90 15.73 25.13
CA ARG A 301 -5.69 16.38 25.65
C ARG A 301 -5.78 16.57 27.16
N ARG A 302 -6.94 16.96 27.69
CA ARG A 302 -7.14 17.08 29.14
C ARG A 302 -6.91 15.73 29.83
N ARG A 303 -7.54 14.66 29.31
CA ARG A 303 -7.36 13.30 29.84
C ARG A 303 -5.91 12.83 29.78
N GLN A 304 -5.21 13.07 28.67
CA GLN A 304 -3.79 12.71 28.53
C GLN A 304 -2.90 13.45 29.53
N ASN A 305 -3.11 14.75 29.73
CA ASN A 305 -2.34 15.53 30.72
C ASN A 305 -2.62 15.05 32.15
N LEU A 306 -3.88 14.72 32.48
CA LEU A 306 -4.24 14.12 33.78
C LEU A 306 -3.51 12.77 34.00
N LEU A 307 -3.53 11.89 33.00
CA LEU A 307 -2.84 10.60 33.07
C LEU A 307 -1.31 10.74 33.18
N ALA A 308 -0.75 11.75 32.53
CA ALA A 308 0.67 12.11 32.61
C ALA A 308 1.02 12.87 33.91
N ARG A 309 0.06 13.10 34.81
CA ARG A 309 0.23 13.82 36.08
C ARG A 309 0.78 15.24 35.91
N VAL A 310 0.43 15.90 34.80
CA VAL A 310 0.76 17.31 34.57
C VAL A 310 -0.02 18.16 35.58
N PRO A 311 0.61 19.13 36.27
CA PRO A 311 -0.07 20.05 37.17
C PRO A 311 -1.28 20.73 36.50
N TYR A 312 -2.36 20.95 37.25
CA TYR A 312 -3.63 21.46 36.70
C TYR A 312 -3.50 22.84 36.05
N ASP A 313 -2.71 23.73 36.65
CA ASP A 313 -2.43 25.06 36.13
C ASP A 313 -1.65 25.01 34.81
N GLU A 314 -0.62 24.17 34.73
CA GLU A 314 0.15 23.94 33.49
C GLU A 314 -0.73 23.31 32.40
N MET A 315 -1.55 22.33 32.75
CA MET A 315 -2.50 21.69 31.85
C MET A 315 -3.47 22.70 31.24
N GLU A 316 -4.08 23.57 32.05
CA GLU A 316 -5.02 24.59 31.57
C GLU A 316 -4.32 25.62 30.66
N GLN A 317 -3.08 26.00 30.96
CA GLN A 317 -2.28 26.85 30.06
C GLN A 317 -2.00 26.17 28.72
N ARG A 318 -1.60 24.89 28.74
CA ARG A 318 -1.37 24.09 27.52
C ARG A 318 -2.63 23.95 26.68
N LEU A 319 -3.78 23.66 27.31
CA LEU A 319 -5.07 23.54 26.61
C LEU A 319 -5.46 24.87 25.96
N ARG A 320 -5.38 26.01 26.66
CA ARG A 320 -5.69 27.33 26.07
C ARG A 320 -4.78 27.68 24.89
N THR A 321 -3.49 27.37 24.99
CA THR A 321 -2.54 27.59 23.88
C THR A 321 -2.92 26.73 22.68
N ASN A 322 -3.19 25.44 22.90
CA ASN A 322 -3.61 24.52 21.84
C ASN A 322 -4.92 24.97 21.16
N GLU A 323 -5.91 25.45 21.92
CA GLU A 323 -7.15 25.96 21.36
C GLU A 323 -6.90 27.19 20.46
N ARG A 324 -6.10 28.15 20.93
CA ARG A 324 -5.73 29.32 20.11
C ARG A 324 -5.02 28.93 18.81
N CYS A 325 -4.20 27.87 18.83
CA CYS A 325 -3.51 27.38 17.65
C CYS A 325 -4.44 26.63 16.68
N ASN A 326 -5.47 25.92 17.15
CA ASN A 326 -6.41 25.20 16.27
C ASN A 326 -7.41 26.13 15.56
N HIS A 327 -7.54 27.39 16.01
CA HIS A 327 -8.45 28.41 15.46
C HIS A 327 -7.76 29.44 14.54
N ARG A 328 -6.47 29.25 14.24
CA ARG A 328 -5.71 30.08 13.28
C ARG A 328 -5.51 29.30 11.99
#